data_AF-A0A7I8WD52-F1
#
_entry.id   AF-A0A7I8WD52-F1
#
_cell.length_a   1.000
_cell.length_b   1.000
_cell.length_c   1.000
_cell.angle_alpha   90.00
_cell.angle_beta   90.00
_cell.angle_gamma   90.00
#
_symmetry.space_group_name_H-M   'P 1'
#
loop_
_entity.id
_entity.type
_entity.pdbx_description
1 polymer ?
#
loop_
_entity_poly.entity_id
_entity_poly.type
_entity_poly.pdbx_seq_one_letter_code
_entity_poly.pdbx_strand_id
1 'polypeptide(L)'
;MEYFTNFFRGDEEDRKTPSPSHTKTSTPKNTKNRNNETPQHEQQTSESAGPISNNFFSDNGAFEMPEPPVLEAEVVDNLGKIQFRVSYDFHDHTLNLKVMRATGLPAKDFTGTSDPYVKVLLLPDKKTKLQTNIKRKNLNPHWNESFAFEGFPFQKIQNRILYMQVLDYDRFSRDDPIGEIALPLADVNLAEGKTMWKNLQPCKGHSGRLGELLLSLCYQPAQGSLTIIVIKANRIS
;
A
#
# COMPACT_ATOMS: atom_id res chain seq x y z
N MET A 1 29.16 -16.02 39.77
CA MET A 1 29.32 -14.75 39.01
C MET A 1 28.49 -13.71 39.70
N GLU A 2 29.11 -12.63 40.14
CA GLU A 2 28.48 -11.54 40.87
C GLU A 2 27.92 -10.51 39.89
N TYR A 3 26.91 -9.75 40.30
CA TYR A 3 26.54 -8.49 39.66
C TYR A 3 26.50 -7.40 40.73
N PHE A 4 27.39 -6.42 40.60
CA PHE A 4 27.47 -5.28 41.49
C PHE A 4 26.29 -4.33 41.27
N THR A 5 25.79 -3.76 42.35
CA THR A 5 24.91 -2.59 42.35
C THR A 5 25.71 -1.31 42.16
N ASN A 6 25.08 -0.27 41.60
CA ASN A 6 25.19 1.10 42.14
C ASN A 6 24.08 2.02 41.65
N PHE A 7 23.96 3.19 42.28
CA PHE A 7 22.80 4.08 42.27
C PHE A 7 23.23 5.56 42.06
N PHE A 8 22.34 6.51 42.38
CA PHE A 8 22.39 7.98 42.20
C PHE A 8 21.98 8.46 40.79
N ARG A 9 21.01 9.38 40.57
CA ARG A 9 20.42 10.54 41.31
C ARG A 9 21.13 11.88 41.00
N GLY A 10 20.35 12.85 40.51
CA GLY A 10 20.71 14.25 40.32
C GLY A 10 19.65 14.96 39.46
N ASP A 11 19.16 16.12 39.91
CA ASP A 11 17.92 16.75 39.45
C ASP A 11 18.14 18.17 38.86
N GLU A 12 17.03 18.79 38.41
CA GLU A 12 16.75 20.25 38.45
C GLU A 12 16.98 21.16 37.20
N GLU A 13 16.46 22.40 37.29
CA GLU A 13 15.95 23.29 36.21
C GLU A 13 17.02 24.33 35.66
N ASP A 14 16.77 25.39 34.85
CA ASP A 14 15.56 26.05 34.31
C ASP A 14 15.83 27.04 33.11
N ARG A 15 14.75 27.55 32.51
CA ARG A 15 14.51 28.91 31.91
C ARG A 15 15.16 29.41 30.59
N LYS A 16 14.22 29.58 29.63
CA LYS A 16 13.89 30.83 28.86
C LYS A 16 14.65 31.25 27.58
N THR A 17 13.82 31.63 26.59
CA THR A 17 14.11 32.47 25.42
C THR A 17 13.99 33.98 25.77
N PRO A 18 14.44 34.90 24.88
CA PRO A 18 13.48 35.50 23.91
C PRO A 18 14.07 35.89 22.53
N SER A 19 13.18 36.21 21.58
CA SER A 19 13.43 37.00 20.35
C SER A 19 12.75 38.38 20.48
N PRO A 20 12.95 39.41 19.60
CA PRO A 20 12.38 39.43 18.23
C PRO A 20 13.10 40.38 17.22
N SER A 21 12.38 40.88 16.20
CA SER A 21 12.67 42.00 15.24
C SER A 21 13.55 41.71 14.00
N HIS A 22 13.37 42.33 12.81
CA HIS A 22 12.23 43.09 12.23
C HIS A 22 12.29 43.19 10.67
N THR A 23 11.15 42.92 10.01
CA THR A 23 10.52 43.68 8.89
C THR A 23 11.28 44.13 7.62
N LYS A 24 10.78 43.69 6.43
CA LYS A 24 10.60 44.38 5.10
C LYS A 24 10.40 43.27 4.03
N THR A 25 9.42 43.22 3.12
CA THR A 25 8.62 44.21 2.35
C THR A 25 9.32 44.77 1.12
N SER A 26 9.08 44.17 -0.06
CA SER A 26 9.17 44.83 -1.37
C SER A 26 8.36 44.11 -2.46
N THR A 27 7.84 44.90 -3.40
CA THR A 27 7.30 44.48 -4.72
C THR A 27 7.59 45.63 -5.68
N PRO A 28 7.91 45.38 -6.96
CA PRO A 28 7.03 45.95 -8.00
C PRO A 28 6.93 45.17 -9.34
N LYS A 29 5.68 45.06 -9.82
CA LYS A 29 5.12 45.29 -11.19
C LYS A 29 5.98 45.16 -12.48
N ASN A 30 5.23 44.86 -13.57
CA ASN A 30 5.50 45.05 -15.02
C ASN A 30 6.38 43.96 -15.72
N THR A 31 6.23 43.67 -17.03
CA THR A 31 5.49 44.39 -18.10
C THR A 31 4.88 43.48 -19.20
N LYS A 32 3.80 43.98 -19.84
CA LYS A 32 3.18 43.70 -21.16
C LYS A 32 3.95 42.83 -22.20
N ASN A 33 3.22 41.91 -22.87
CA ASN A 33 2.88 41.90 -24.32
C ASN A 33 2.39 40.50 -24.77
N ARG A 34 1.85 40.25 -25.98
CA ARG A 34 0.83 40.91 -26.85
C ARG A 34 0.89 40.23 -28.23
N ASN A 35 -0.19 39.55 -28.66
CA ASN A 35 -0.45 39.06 -30.04
C ASN A 35 0.59 38.03 -30.58
N ASN A 36 0.39 37.18 -31.60
CA ASN A 36 -0.78 36.64 -32.33
C ASN A 36 -0.28 35.29 -32.99
N GLU A 37 -0.79 34.61 -34.03
CA GLU A 37 -1.81 34.82 -35.09
C GLU A 37 -2.32 33.43 -35.59
N THR A 38 -2.91 33.32 -36.78
CA THR A 38 -3.15 32.06 -37.54
C THR A 38 -3.05 32.35 -39.04
N PRO A 39 -2.70 31.36 -39.89
CA PRO A 39 -3.27 31.32 -41.24
C PRO A 39 -3.77 29.92 -41.71
N GLN A 40 -4.58 29.92 -42.76
CA GLN A 40 -5.24 28.76 -43.41
C GLN A 40 -4.96 28.74 -44.93
N HIS A 41 -5.11 27.58 -45.60
CA HIS A 41 -5.53 27.37 -47.01
C HIS A 41 -5.64 25.83 -47.26
N GLU A 42 -6.67 25.23 -47.90
CA GLU A 42 -7.16 25.27 -49.33
C GLU A 42 -6.35 24.36 -50.30
N GLN A 43 -6.85 23.69 -51.36
CA GLN A 43 -8.17 23.47 -52.06
C GLN A 43 -8.24 21.96 -52.51
N GLN A 44 -9.31 21.27 -52.98
CA GLN A 44 -10.75 21.49 -53.29
C GLN A 44 -11.20 21.37 -54.78
N THR A 45 -11.54 20.14 -55.24
CA THR A 45 -12.26 19.77 -56.51
C THR A 45 -13.00 18.41 -56.28
N SER A 46 -14.31 18.20 -56.53
CA SER A 46 -15.12 18.10 -57.79
C SER A 46 -14.77 16.87 -58.66
N GLU A 47 -15.68 16.11 -59.30
CA GLU A 47 -16.99 16.40 -59.94
C GLU A 47 -18.05 15.25 -59.79
N SER A 48 -19.14 15.26 -60.59
CA SER A 48 -20.32 14.35 -60.49
C SER A 48 -21.17 14.36 -61.80
N ALA A 49 -22.10 13.43 -62.12
CA ALA A 49 -22.35 12.03 -61.74
C ALA A 49 -23.46 11.42 -62.69
N GLY A 50 -23.70 10.10 -62.68
CA GLY A 50 -24.79 9.44 -63.44
C GLY A 50 -24.92 7.92 -63.18
N PRO A 51 -26.07 7.25 -63.48
CA PRO A 51 -26.40 5.92 -62.96
C PRO A 51 -26.35 4.75 -63.96
N ILE A 52 -26.14 3.51 -63.45
CA ILE A 52 -26.37 2.22 -64.13
C ILE A 52 -27.07 1.25 -63.14
N SER A 53 -27.81 0.26 -63.64
CA SER A 53 -28.77 -0.55 -62.87
C SER A 53 -28.55 -2.08 -62.90
N ASN A 54 -29.24 -2.77 -61.97
CA ASN A 54 -29.65 -4.18 -61.97
C ASN A 54 -28.63 -5.31 -61.68
N ASN A 55 -28.68 -5.77 -60.42
CA ASN A 55 -28.92 -7.16 -59.95
C ASN A 55 -27.98 -8.35 -60.29
N PHE A 56 -28.07 -9.37 -59.41
CA PHE A 56 -27.30 -10.62 -59.32
C PHE A 56 -25.82 -10.43 -58.89
N PHE A 57 -25.26 -11.27 -58.01
CA PHE A 57 -25.74 -12.54 -57.43
C PHE A 57 -26.05 -12.47 -55.93
N SER A 58 -26.82 -13.44 -55.44
CA SER A 58 -27.01 -13.71 -54.01
C SER A 58 -25.83 -14.51 -53.45
N ASP A 59 -25.34 -14.12 -52.27
CA ASP A 59 -24.77 -15.06 -51.31
C ASP A 59 -25.28 -14.69 -49.91
N ASN A 60 -25.80 -15.68 -49.17
CA ASN A 60 -26.36 -15.50 -47.83
C ASN A 60 -25.34 -15.90 -46.75
N GLY A 61 -24.10 -15.44 -46.92
CA GLY A 61 -23.05 -15.54 -45.91
C GLY A 61 -23.34 -14.61 -44.74
N ALA A 62 -24.11 -15.07 -43.76
CA ALA A 62 -24.24 -14.40 -42.47
C ALA A 62 -22.87 -14.46 -41.76
N PHE A 63 -22.08 -13.39 -41.90
CA PHE A 63 -20.81 -13.24 -41.19
C PHE A 63 -21.10 -12.98 -39.71
N GLU A 64 -21.25 -14.07 -38.96
CA GLU A 64 -21.44 -14.06 -37.52
C GLU A 64 -20.16 -13.53 -36.85
N MET A 65 -20.13 -12.21 -36.67
CA MET A 65 -19.05 -11.51 -35.99
C MET A 65 -18.93 -12.08 -34.58
N PRO A 66 -17.79 -12.71 -34.21
CA PRO A 66 -17.65 -13.31 -32.89
C PRO A 66 -17.81 -12.21 -31.84
N GLU A 67 -18.63 -12.46 -30.82
CA GLU A 67 -18.76 -11.52 -29.70
C GLU A 67 -17.36 -11.23 -29.15
N PRO A 68 -17.02 -9.96 -28.87
CA PRO A 68 -15.74 -9.64 -28.28
C PRO A 68 -15.61 -10.42 -26.97
N PRO A 69 -14.46 -11.06 -26.68
CA PRO A 69 -14.32 -11.86 -25.48
C PRO A 69 -14.69 -11.00 -24.29
N VAL A 70 -15.74 -11.40 -23.57
CA VAL A 70 -16.22 -10.69 -22.39
C VAL A 70 -15.03 -10.62 -21.46
N LEU A 71 -14.46 -9.42 -21.30
CA LEU A 71 -13.38 -9.20 -20.35
C LEU A 71 -13.97 -9.54 -18.99
N GLU A 72 -13.62 -10.72 -18.47
CA GLU A 72 -13.99 -11.14 -17.13
C GLU A 72 -13.49 -10.06 -16.19
N ALA A 73 -14.41 -9.20 -15.76
CA ALA A 73 -14.09 -8.06 -14.92
C ALA A 73 -13.53 -8.64 -13.63
N GLU A 74 -12.19 -8.57 -13.48
CA GLU A 74 -11.47 -9.28 -12.41
C GLU A 74 -12.23 -9.08 -11.12
N VAL A 75 -12.66 -10.19 -10.51
CA VAL A 75 -13.46 -10.13 -9.29
C VAL A 75 -12.56 -9.53 -8.23
N VAL A 76 -12.69 -8.22 -8.03
CA VAL A 76 -11.89 -7.46 -7.06
C VAL A 76 -12.34 -7.93 -5.69
N ASP A 77 -11.68 -8.99 -5.22
CA ASP A 77 -11.97 -9.67 -3.96
C ASP A 77 -12.21 -8.61 -2.89
N ASN A 78 -13.37 -8.68 -2.25
CA ASN A 78 -13.68 -7.79 -1.14
C ASN A 78 -12.86 -8.24 0.08
N LEU A 79 -11.60 -7.82 0.13
CA LEU A 79 -10.65 -8.12 1.21
C LEU A 79 -11.06 -7.51 2.56
N GLY A 80 -12.18 -6.77 2.60
CA GLY A 80 -12.70 -6.09 3.76
C GLY A 80 -12.08 -4.72 3.97
N LYS A 81 -12.27 -4.18 5.17
CA LYS A 81 -11.79 -2.84 5.55
C LYS A 81 -11.33 -2.81 6.99
N ILE A 82 -10.33 -1.98 7.26
CA ILE A 82 -9.70 -1.79 8.58
C ILE A 82 -10.00 -0.39 9.13
N GLN A 83 -10.27 -0.32 10.44
CA GLN A 83 -10.46 0.91 11.21
C GLN A 83 -9.29 1.13 12.16
N PHE A 84 -8.76 2.34 12.15
CA PHE A 84 -7.65 2.76 13.02
C PHE A 84 -7.72 4.26 13.30
N ARG A 85 -7.05 4.70 14.37
CA ARG A 85 -6.73 6.12 14.62
C ARG A 85 -5.21 6.30 14.55
N VAL A 86 -4.77 7.37 13.91
CA VAL A 86 -3.35 7.80 13.93
C VAL A 86 -3.27 9.25 14.38
N SER A 87 -2.33 9.56 15.28
CA SER A 87 -2.06 10.90 15.82
C SER A 87 -0.58 11.07 16.10
N TYR A 88 -0.09 12.30 16.19
CA TYR A 88 1.29 12.58 16.56
C TYR A 88 1.33 13.43 17.84
N ASP A 89 2.12 13.00 18.81
CA ASP A 89 2.40 13.76 20.01
C ASP A 89 3.64 14.65 19.79
N PHE A 90 3.45 15.96 19.98
CA PHE A 90 4.52 16.95 19.80
C PHE A 90 5.43 17.09 21.03
N HIS A 91 4.97 16.70 22.22
CA HIS A 91 5.78 16.69 23.44
C HIS A 91 6.74 15.50 23.42
N ASP A 92 6.19 14.28 23.28
CA ASP A 92 6.96 13.03 23.31
C ASP A 92 7.59 12.66 21.95
N HIS A 93 7.43 13.51 20.94
CA HIS A 93 7.89 13.30 19.56
C HIS A 93 7.52 11.92 18.98
N THR A 94 6.27 11.51 19.23
CA THR A 94 5.83 10.12 19.10
C THR A 94 4.63 9.99 18.18
N LEU A 95 4.76 9.18 17.13
CA LEU A 95 3.62 8.78 16.31
C LEU A 95 2.83 7.67 17.02
N ASN A 96 1.59 7.98 17.38
CA ASN A 96 0.65 7.09 18.02
C ASN A 96 -0.32 6.47 17.00
N LEU A 97 -0.42 5.15 16.99
CA LEU A 97 -1.36 4.38 16.19
C LEU A 97 -2.24 3.52 17.10
N LYS A 98 -3.56 3.51 16.87
CA LYS A 98 -4.48 2.55 17.48
C LYS A 98 -5.16 1.73 16.40
N VAL A 99 -4.84 0.44 16.32
CA VAL A 99 -5.50 -0.53 15.43
C VAL A 99 -6.78 -1.00 16.11
N MET A 100 -7.93 -0.56 15.62
CA MET A 100 -9.20 -0.75 16.32
C MET A 100 -9.84 -2.09 15.95
N ARG A 101 -10.19 -2.26 14.67
CA ARG A 101 -10.90 -3.44 14.18
C ARG A 101 -10.81 -3.59 12.67
N ALA A 102 -11.21 -4.73 12.14
CA ALA A 102 -11.58 -4.89 10.73
C ALA A 102 -13.01 -5.43 10.59
N THR A 103 -13.57 -5.33 9.39
CA THR A 103 -14.90 -5.87 9.07
C THR A 103 -14.93 -6.44 7.66
N GLY A 104 -15.63 -7.57 7.48
CA GLY A 104 -15.81 -8.23 6.19
C GLY A 104 -14.52 -8.78 5.60
N LEU A 105 -13.63 -9.32 6.43
CA LEU A 105 -12.45 -10.04 5.94
C LEU A 105 -12.91 -11.34 5.23
N PRO A 106 -12.25 -11.77 4.15
CA PRO A 106 -12.47 -13.09 3.57
C PRO A 106 -11.94 -14.18 4.50
N ALA A 107 -12.56 -15.36 4.46
CA ALA A 107 -11.98 -16.57 5.05
C ALA A 107 -10.81 -17.07 4.18
N LYS A 108 -9.71 -17.48 4.82
CA LYS A 108 -8.63 -18.25 4.17
C LYS A 108 -8.55 -19.69 4.69
N ASP A 109 -9.04 -19.98 5.91
CA ASP A 109 -9.13 -21.34 6.42
C ASP A 109 -10.11 -22.20 5.60
N PHE A 110 -9.77 -23.48 5.43
CA PHE A 110 -10.73 -24.54 5.09
C PHE A 110 -11.93 -24.64 6.06
N THR A 111 -11.86 -24.02 7.24
CA THR A 111 -12.95 -23.99 8.23
C THR A 111 -13.97 -22.88 8.02
N GLY A 112 -13.84 -22.09 6.95
CA GLY A 112 -14.78 -21.00 6.60
C GLY A 112 -14.57 -19.73 7.44
N THR A 113 -13.40 -19.58 8.06
CA THR A 113 -13.01 -18.45 8.90
C THR A 113 -11.57 -17.99 8.61
N SER A 114 -11.06 -17.12 9.47
CA SER A 114 -9.65 -16.76 9.59
C SER A 114 -9.34 -16.48 11.06
N ASP A 115 -8.07 -16.61 11.44
CA ASP A 115 -7.44 -16.18 12.70
C ASP A 115 -6.67 -14.84 12.50
N PRO A 116 -7.30 -13.71 12.09
CA PRO A 116 -6.56 -12.56 11.60
C PRO A 116 -5.78 -11.77 12.65
N TYR A 117 -4.68 -11.17 12.19
CA TYR A 117 -3.89 -10.17 12.91
C TYR A 117 -3.28 -9.14 11.95
N VAL A 118 -2.73 -8.05 12.48
CA VAL A 118 -2.17 -6.94 11.70
C VAL A 118 -0.69 -6.79 11.98
N LYS A 119 0.16 -6.82 10.94
CA LYS A 119 1.57 -6.38 10.97
C LYS A 119 1.64 -4.90 10.61
N VAL A 120 2.46 -4.12 11.33
CA VAL A 120 2.60 -2.67 11.20
C VAL A 120 4.08 -2.30 10.98
N LEU A 121 4.36 -1.44 9.99
CA LEU A 121 5.69 -0.91 9.68
C LEU A 121 5.64 0.59 9.34
N LEU A 122 6.73 1.32 9.61
CA LEU A 122 6.87 2.76 9.33
C LEU A 122 7.90 3.01 8.21
N LEU A 123 7.48 2.72 6.98
CA LEU A 123 8.33 2.72 5.79
C LEU A 123 8.96 4.11 5.54
N PRO A 124 10.21 4.19 5.05
CA PRO A 124 11.01 3.08 4.49
C PRO A 124 11.72 2.17 5.51
N ASP A 125 11.57 2.40 6.82
CA ASP A 125 12.14 1.47 7.81
C ASP A 125 11.36 0.14 7.83
N LYS A 126 12.12 -0.97 7.78
CA LYS A 126 11.62 -2.35 7.79
C LYS A 126 12.09 -3.15 9.01
N LYS A 127 12.87 -2.53 9.92
CA LYS A 127 13.40 -3.15 11.14
C LYS A 127 12.34 -3.22 12.23
N THR A 128 11.71 -2.08 12.53
CA THR A 128 10.61 -2.00 13.51
C THR A 128 9.36 -2.64 12.92
N LYS A 129 9.04 -3.84 13.41
CA LYS A 129 7.82 -4.58 13.08
C LYS A 129 7.01 -4.74 14.35
N LEU A 130 5.87 -4.07 14.40
CA LEU A 130 4.89 -4.25 15.47
C LEU A 130 3.74 -5.10 14.93
N GLN A 131 3.05 -5.84 15.80
CA GLN A 131 1.91 -6.66 15.39
C GLN A 131 0.86 -6.75 16.49
N THR A 132 -0.41 -6.90 16.10
CA THR A 132 -1.50 -7.14 17.03
C THR A 132 -1.54 -8.60 17.48
N ASN A 133 -2.31 -8.87 18.53
CA ASN A 133 -2.75 -10.21 18.88
C ASN A 133 -3.60 -10.83 17.76
N ILE A 134 -3.53 -12.16 17.67
CA ILE A 134 -4.34 -13.01 16.80
C ILE A 134 -5.77 -13.12 17.34
N LYS A 135 -6.78 -12.96 16.48
CA LYS A 135 -8.20 -13.02 16.86
C LYS A 135 -8.86 -14.23 16.19
N ARG A 136 -8.84 -15.38 16.89
CA ARG A 136 -9.25 -16.65 16.28
C ARG A 136 -10.66 -16.67 15.71
N LYS A 137 -10.82 -17.31 14.55
CA LYS A 137 -12.06 -17.60 13.84
C LYS A 137 -13.02 -16.41 13.71
N ASN A 138 -12.49 -15.24 13.34
CA ASN A 138 -13.23 -13.98 13.39
C ASN A 138 -12.95 -13.08 12.18
N LEU A 139 -13.91 -13.02 11.25
CA LEU A 139 -13.87 -12.17 10.05
C LEU A 139 -14.20 -10.68 10.32
N ASN A 140 -14.54 -10.33 11.56
CA ASN A 140 -14.79 -8.96 12.02
C ASN A 140 -14.01 -8.69 13.34
N PRO A 141 -12.67 -8.82 13.32
CA PRO A 141 -11.84 -8.83 14.52
C PRO A 141 -11.79 -7.45 15.19
N HIS A 142 -11.87 -7.43 16.53
CA HIS A 142 -11.62 -6.23 17.35
C HIS A 142 -10.29 -6.40 18.11
N TRP A 143 -9.31 -5.58 17.77
CA TRP A 143 -8.00 -5.52 18.43
C TRP A 143 -8.02 -4.47 19.55
N ASN A 144 -8.29 -3.21 19.19
CA ASN A 144 -8.20 -2.03 20.06
C ASN A 144 -6.79 -1.79 20.64
N GLU A 145 -5.77 -2.26 19.94
CA GLU A 145 -4.38 -2.28 20.39
C GLU A 145 -3.63 -1.01 19.91
N SER A 146 -2.79 -0.46 20.78
CA SER A 146 -2.06 0.79 20.55
C SER A 146 -0.56 0.53 20.35
N PHE A 147 0.06 1.31 19.47
CA PHE A 147 1.46 1.25 19.11
C PHE A 147 2.05 2.67 19.06
N ALA A 148 3.26 2.83 19.59
CA ALA A 148 4.02 4.07 19.57
C ALA A 148 5.26 3.92 18.68
N PHE A 149 5.59 4.97 17.92
CA PHE A 149 6.88 5.13 17.25
C PHE A 149 7.54 6.40 17.79
N GLU A 150 8.34 6.22 18.83
CA GLU A 150 9.01 7.27 19.60
C GLU A 150 10.25 7.83 18.89
N GLY A 151 10.67 9.05 19.27
CA GLY A 151 11.93 9.64 18.81
C GLY A 151 11.95 10.07 17.34
N PHE A 152 10.77 10.30 16.73
CA PHE A 152 10.66 10.74 15.33
C PHE A 152 10.17 12.20 15.26
N PRO A 153 11.07 13.20 15.08
CA PRO A 153 10.66 14.58 14.83
C PRO A 153 9.65 14.70 13.68
N PHE A 154 8.68 15.61 13.81
CA PHE A 154 7.53 15.72 12.91
C PHE A 154 7.91 15.84 11.42
N GLN A 155 8.97 16.59 11.07
CA GLN A 155 9.43 16.67 9.67
C GLN A 155 9.91 15.32 9.12
N LYS A 156 10.42 14.41 9.97
CA LYS A 156 10.78 13.05 9.57
C LYS A 156 9.57 12.13 9.46
N ILE A 157 8.46 12.42 10.15
CA ILE A 157 7.19 11.67 10.06
C ILE A 157 6.45 11.94 8.75
N GLN A 158 6.42 13.20 8.27
CA GLN A 158 5.73 13.56 7.03
C GLN A 158 6.23 12.75 5.81
N ASN A 159 7.53 12.43 5.79
CA ASN A 159 8.19 11.61 4.75
C ASN A 159 8.06 10.09 4.98
N ARG A 160 7.12 9.63 5.81
CA ARG A 160 6.88 8.19 6.09
C ARG A 160 5.55 7.72 5.53
N ILE A 161 5.52 6.42 5.27
CA ILE A 161 4.28 5.69 4.98
C ILE A 161 4.01 4.75 6.15
N LEU A 162 2.89 4.94 6.83
CA LEU A 162 2.33 3.93 7.71
C LEU A 162 1.81 2.79 6.84
N TYR A 163 2.46 1.64 6.92
CA TYR A 163 2.06 0.42 6.23
C TYR A 163 1.45 -0.55 7.23
N MET A 164 0.28 -1.10 6.90
CA MET A 164 -0.37 -2.14 7.68
C MET A 164 -0.81 -3.27 6.77
N GLN A 165 -0.48 -4.50 7.16
CA GLN A 165 -0.88 -5.72 6.45
C GLN A 165 -1.70 -6.58 7.39
N VAL A 166 -2.90 -6.96 6.97
CA VAL A 166 -3.71 -7.99 7.63
C VAL A 166 -3.35 -9.34 7.04
N LEU A 167 -3.06 -10.31 7.90
CA LEU A 167 -2.79 -11.69 7.53
C LEU A 167 -3.68 -12.63 8.33
N ASP A 168 -3.94 -13.79 7.78
CA ASP A 168 -4.40 -14.95 8.54
C ASP A 168 -3.22 -15.57 9.29
N TYR A 169 -3.44 -16.08 10.50
CA TYR A 169 -2.40 -16.80 11.25
C TYR A 169 -2.52 -18.31 11.01
N ASP A 170 -1.46 -18.90 10.47
CA ASP A 170 -1.46 -20.33 10.17
C ASP A 170 -0.51 -21.11 11.10
N ARG A 171 -1.02 -22.15 11.77
CA ARG A 171 -0.26 -22.92 12.76
C ARG A 171 0.79 -23.84 12.12
N PHE A 172 0.55 -24.30 10.89
CA PHE A 172 1.36 -25.32 10.24
C PHE A 172 1.88 -24.91 8.84
N SER A 173 1.47 -23.75 8.35
CA SER A 173 1.88 -23.19 7.05
C SER A 173 2.64 -21.87 7.22
N ARG A 174 2.71 -21.06 6.14
CA ARG A 174 3.00 -19.62 6.22
C ARG A 174 1.67 -18.87 6.33
N ASP A 175 1.61 -17.86 7.19
CA ASP A 175 0.51 -16.88 7.27
C ASP A 175 0.06 -16.41 5.87
N ASP A 176 -1.19 -16.69 5.48
CA ASP A 176 -1.73 -16.27 4.17
C ASP A 176 -2.12 -14.77 4.23
N PRO A 177 -1.57 -13.89 3.36
CA PRO A 177 -1.91 -12.47 3.36
C PRO A 177 -3.38 -12.22 3.00
N ILE A 178 -4.09 -11.46 3.82
CA ILE A 178 -5.48 -11.06 3.54
C ILE A 178 -5.49 -9.76 2.72
N GLY A 179 -4.74 -8.74 3.12
CA GLY A 179 -4.67 -7.47 2.38
C GLY A 179 -3.85 -6.41 3.10
N GLU A 180 -3.49 -5.34 2.38
CA GLU A 180 -2.63 -4.26 2.89
C GLU A 180 -3.24 -2.87 2.72
N ILE A 181 -2.73 -1.91 3.49
CA ILE A 181 -2.83 -0.48 3.19
C ILE A 181 -1.46 0.20 3.33
N ALA A 182 -1.25 1.21 2.50
CA ALA A 182 -0.16 2.17 2.63
C ALA A 182 -0.77 3.56 2.80
N LEU A 183 -0.44 4.25 3.89
CA LEU A 183 -0.90 5.60 4.19
C LEU A 183 0.31 6.55 4.30
N PRO A 184 0.56 7.40 3.28
CA PRO A 184 1.50 8.51 3.42
C PRO A 184 1.06 9.42 4.56
N LEU A 185 1.96 9.72 5.48
CA LEU A 185 1.63 10.50 6.68
C LEU A 185 1.57 12.01 6.41
N ALA A 186 2.05 12.47 5.25
CA ALA A 186 1.81 13.83 4.74
C ALA A 186 0.32 14.11 4.49
N ASP A 187 -0.48 13.11 4.10
CA ASP A 187 -1.89 13.25 3.71
C ASP A 187 -2.86 13.30 4.91
N VAL A 188 -2.32 13.47 6.12
CA VAL A 188 -3.04 13.28 7.39
C VAL A 188 -2.77 14.45 8.33
N ASN A 189 -3.84 15.12 8.78
CA ASN A 189 -3.74 15.96 9.97
C ASN A 189 -3.53 15.05 11.19
N LEU A 190 -2.28 14.97 11.64
CA LEU A 190 -1.87 14.15 12.77
C LEU A 190 -2.05 14.82 14.13
N ALA A 191 -2.23 16.15 14.18
CA ALA A 191 -2.25 16.91 15.43
C ALA A 191 -3.53 16.65 16.26
N GLU A 192 -4.70 16.76 15.65
CA GLU A 192 -5.98 16.34 16.25
C GLU A 192 -6.11 14.81 16.32
N GLY A 193 -5.44 14.12 15.40
CA GLY A 193 -5.47 12.68 15.25
C GLY A 193 -6.71 12.16 14.52
N LYS A 194 -6.49 11.45 13.41
CA LYS A 194 -7.53 11.05 12.47
C LYS A 194 -7.92 9.58 12.65
N THR A 195 -9.15 9.34 13.10
CA THR A 195 -9.79 8.02 13.02
C THR A 195 -10.35 7.83 11.62
N MET A 196 -10.02 6.72 10.95
CA MET A 196 -10.48 6.45 9.58
C MET A 196 -10.72 4.97 9.31
N TRP A 197 -11.52 4.72 8.26
CA TRP A 197 -11.58 3.44 7.59
C TRP A 197 -10.74 3.48 6.31
N LYS A 198 -10.12 2.35 5.96
CA LYS A 198 -9.54 2.10 4.64
C LYS A 198 -9.95 0.70 4.18
N ASN A 199 -10.33 0.58 2.92
CA ASN A 199 -10.50 -0.73 2.27
C ASN A 199 -9.12 -1.37 2.14
N LEU A 200 -9.04 -2.67 2.40
CA LEU A 200 -7.82 -3.43 2.21
C LEU A 200 -7.57 -3.63 0.71
N GLN A 201 -6.31 -3.67 0.31
CA GLN A 201 -5.88 -3.82 -1.08
C GLN A 201 -5.11 -5.13 -1.26
N PRO A 202 -5.11 -5.75 -2.45
CA PRO A 202 -4.28 -6.91 -2.73
C PRO A 202 -2.80 -6.62 -2.40
N CYS A 203 -2.14 -7.55 -1.71
CA CYS A 203 -0.78 -7.31 -1.24
C CYS A 203 0.20 -7.24 -2.43
N LYS A 204 0.83 -6.08 -2.67
CA LYS A 204 1.63 -5.82 -3.89
C LYS A 204 2.93 -6.63 -4.01
N GLY A 205 3.30 -7.39 -2.98
CA GLY A 205 4.36 -8.41 -3.02
C GLY A 205 3.88 -9.83 -3.28
N HIS A 206 2.56 -10.04 -3.47
CA HIS A 206 1.91 -11.34 -3.67
C HIS A 206 0.91 -11.34 -4.85
N SER A 207 0.86 -10.24 -5.62
CA SER A 207 0.14 -10.16 -6.89
C SER A 207 0.82 -11.08 -7.90
N GLY A 208 0.25 -12.28 -8.07
CA GLY A 208 0.94 -13.44 -8.62
C GLY A 208 1.53 -14.29 -7.49
N ARG A 209 0.85 -15.38 -7.14
CA ARG A 209 1.43 -16.50 -6.38
C ARG A 209 2.29 -17.30 -7.38
N LEU A 210 3.50 -16.80 -7.69
CA LEU A 210 4.45 -17.28 -8.74
C LEU A 210 4.98 -18.72 -8.55
N GLY A 211 4.22 -19.55 -7.84
CA GLY A 211 4.58 -20.88 -7.40
C GLY A 211 5.49 -20.93 -6.19
N GLU A 212 5.81 -22.17 -5.82
CA GLU A 212 6.71 -22.54 -4.73
C GLU A 212 7.72 -23.52 -5.28
N LEU A 213 9.01 -23.25 -5.07
CA LEU A 213 10.10 -24.12 -5.54
C LEU A 213 10.76 -24.79 -4.33
N LEU A 214 10.66 -26.11 -4.26
CA LEU A 214 11.36 -26.93 -3.27
C LEU A 214 12.76 -27.25 -3.80
N LEU A 215 13.77 -26.69 -3.13
CA LEU A 215 15.18 -26.90 -3.42
C LEU A 215 15.87 -27.66 -2.28
N SER A 216 16.87 -28.46 -2.62
CA SER A 216 17.90 -28.91 -1.68
C SER A 216 19.25 -28.29 -2.06
N LEU A 217 20.01 -27.89 -1.05
CA LEU A 217 21.30 -27.21 -1.18
C LEU A 217 22.35 -27.97 -0.39
N CYS A 218 23.47 -28.34 -1.04
CA CYS A 218 24.59 -29.02 -0.39
C CYS A 218 25.90 -28.33 -0.78
N TYR A 219 26.58 -27.73 0.19
CA TYR A 219 27.88 -27.09 0.00
C TYR A 219 29.01 -27.95 0.59
N GLN A 220 30.08 -28.13 -0.18
CA GLN A 220 31.26 -28.91 0.21
C GLN A 220 32.50 -28.01 0.17
N PRO A 221 32.87 -27.36 1.30
CA PRO A 221 33.95 -26.35 1.33
C PRO A 221 35.29 -26.87 0.81
N ALA A 222 35.65 -28.11 1.13
CA ALA A 222 36.90 -28.74 0.70
C ALA A 222 37.00 -29.00 -0.82
N GLN A 223 35.88 -28.87 -1.55
CA GLN A 223 35.82 -29.00 -3.01
C GLN A 223 35.39 -27.68 -3.69
N GLY A 224 35.12 -26.61 -2.91
CA GLY A 224 34.56 -25.35 -3.42
C GLY A 224 33.17 -25.48 -4.07
N SER A 225 32.48 -26.61 -3.90
CA SER A 225 31.32 -27.01 -4.71
C SER A 225 29.99 -26.79 -4.00
N LEU A 226 29.01 -26.22 -4.71
CA LEU A 226 27.61 -26.07 -4.29
C LEU A 226 26.69 -26.84 -5.23
N THR A 227 26.13 -27.95 -4.75
CA THR A 227 25.10 -28.70 -5.46
C THR A 227 23.72 -28.13 -5.12
N ILE A 228 22.96 -27.78 -6.16
CA ILE A 228 21.56 -27.33 -6.06
C ILE A 228 20.68 -28.36 -6.75
N ILE A 229 19.75 -28.96 -6.00
CA ILE A 229 18.78 -29.94 -6.52
C ILE A 229 17.41 -29.30 -6.52
N VAL A 230 16.78 -29.20 -7.69
CA VAL A 230 15.36 -28.84 -7.83
C VAL A 230 14.53 -30.10 -7.58
N ILE A 231 13.76 -30.14 -6.49
CA ILE A 231 12.96 -31.31 -6.09
C ILE A 231 11.54 -31.20 -6.65
N LYS A 232 10.91 -30.04 -6.52
CA LYS A 232 9.51 -29.84 -6.94
C LYS A 232 9.18 -28.38 -7.22
N ALA A 233 8.33 -28.15 -8.22
CA ALA A 233 7.58 -26.91 -8.38
C ALA A 233 6.09 -27.15 -8.03
N ASN A 234 5.48 -26.23 -7.29
CA ASN A 234 4.03 -26.12 -7.11
C ASN A 234 3.54 -24.82 -7.76
N ARG A 235 2.40 -24.82 -8.45
CA ARG A 235 1.62 -23.60 -8.80
C ARG A 235 2.41 -22.46 -9.48
N ILE A 236 3.45 -22.76 -10.26
CA ILE A 236 4.13 -21.73 -11.08
C ILE A 236 3.16 -21.24 -12.15
N SER A 237 3.13 -19.92 -12.32
CA SER A 237 2.38 -19.16 -13.36
C SER A 237 3.29 -18.81 -14.53
#